data_AF-A0A0K1ETD2-F1
#
_entry.id   AF-A0A0K1ETD2-F1
#
_cell.length_a   1.000
_cell.length_b   1.000
_cell.length_c   1.000
_cell.angle_alpha   90.00
_cell.angle_beta   90.00
_cell.angle_gamma   90.00
#
_symmetry.space_group_name_H-M   'P 1'
#
loop_
_entity.id
_entity.type
_entity.pdbx_description
1 polymer ?
#
loop_
_entity_poly.entity_id
_entity_poly.type
_entity_poly.pdbx_seq_one_letter_code
_entity_poly.pdbx_strand_id
1 'polypeptide(L)'
;MAIATDHNEETVMAKLSQPYAGPLSHDITALAPILVDLAPGSLRGLRAEQPGLHEVLAELTKSLPIFGDAAGVGPQLHQELTTCNDNLARIRAAQSVVAKWREVLDESYAYYAHEREVVIGQVADAVKSSARRKDTSLLAPFEKTVAYNSQVGLRAAKTRKKNADAAIADGASEE
;
A
#
# COMPACT_ATOMS: atom_id res chain seq x y z
N MET A 1 20.96 46.83 -14.00
CA MET A 1 20.09 46.22 -12.98
C MET A 1 19.05 45.39 -13.71
N ALA A 2 19.36 44.11 -13.96
CA ALA A 2 18.45 43.18 -14.64
C ALA A 2 17.86 42.24 -13.59
N ILE A 3 16.55 42.21 -13.52
CA ILE A 3 15.77 41.37 -12.60
C ILE A 3 15.79 39.96 -13.20
N ALA A 4 16.54 39.06 -12.55
CA ALA A 4 16.47 37.63 -12.83
C ALA A 4 15.25 37.08 -12.07
N THR A 5 14.11 37.03 -12.75
CA THR A 5 12.89 36.41 -12.20
C THR A 5 12.96 34.91 -12.44
N ASP A 6 12.99 34.17 -11.34
CA ASP A 6 12.63 32.77 -11.11
C ASP A 6 12.59 31.81 -12.30
N HIS A 7 13.52 30.86 -12.28
CA HIS A 7 13.43 29.58 -13.01
C HIS A 7 13.38 28.39 -12.04
N ASN A 8 12.79 28.57 -10.85
CA ASN A 8 12.91 27.57 -9.78
C ASN A 8 11.59 26.93 -9.32
N GLU A 9 10.52 27.00 -10.12
CA GLU A 9 9.29 26.23 -9.86
C GLU A 9 9.13 25.00 -10.77
N GLU A 10 9.68 25.03 -11.99
CA GLU A 10 9.57 23.91 -12.95
C GLU A 10 10.36 22.67 -12.51
N THR A 11 11.40 22.86 -11.70
CA THR A 11 12.25 21.78 -11.15
C THR A 11 11.59 21.05 -9.96
N VAL A 12 10.56 21.61 -9.34
CA VAL A 12 9.93 21.02 -8.13
C VAL A 12 8.85 19.99 -8.49
N MET A 13 8.28 20.04 -9.69
CA MET A 13 7.27 19.07 -10.15
C MET A 13 7.88 17.88 -10.93
N ALA A 14 9.15 17.98 -11.34
CA ALA A 14 9.83 16.98 -12.16
C ALA A 14 10.57 15.90 -11.34
N LYS A 15 9.84 15.20 -10.46
CA LYS A 15 10.04 13.76 -10.10
C LYS A 15 9.14 13.36 -8.93
N LEU A 16 7.82 13.40 -9.12
CA LEU A 16 6.88 12.77 -8.18
C LEU A 16 6.98 11.24 -8.17
N SER A 17 7.60 10.64 -9.20
CA SER A 17 7.95 9.23 -9.24
C SER A 17 9.44 9.05 -9.55
N GLN A 18 10.09 8.16 -8.80
CA GLN A 18 11.43 7.69 -9.11
C GLN A 18 11.33 6.20 -9.45
N PRO A 19 12.07 5.72 -10.47
CA PRO A 19 12.17 4.29 -10.72
C PRO A 19 12.61 3.56 -9.45
N TYR A 20 11.98 2.42 -9.17
CA TYR A 20 12.40 1.59 -8.06
C TYR A 20 13.85 1.13 -8.24
N ALA A 21 14.73 1.55 -7.33
CA ALA A 21 16.16 1.26 -7.36
C ALA A 21 16.55 0.08 -6.45
N GLY A 22 15.57 -0.55 -5.79
CA GLY A 22 15.82 -1.69 -4.92
C GLY A 22 15.98 -3.02 -5.69
N PRO A 23 16.24 -4.13 -4.97
CA PRO A 23 16.43 -5.43 -5.59
C PRO A 23 15.15 -5.89 -6.29
N LEU A 24 15.29 -6.46 -7.50
CA LEU A 24 14.18 -7.02 -8.28
C LEU A 24 14.00 -8.53 -8.06
N SER A 25 14.92 -9.15 -7.32
CA SER A 25 14.91 -10.58 -6.99
C SER A 25 15.42 -10.80 -5.58
N HIS A 26 14.88 -11.82 -4.92
CA HIS A 26 15.22 -12.22 -3.56
C HIS A 26 15.01 -13.72 -3.49
N ASP A 27 16.11 -14.47 -3.41
CA ASP A 27 16.07 -15.92 -3.34
C ASP A 27 15.78 -16.37 -1.90
N ILE A 28 14.68 -17.09 -1.72
CA ILE A 28 14.27 -17.66 -0.43
C ILE A 28 14.36 -19.18 -0.42
N THR A 29 15.03 -19.80 -1.40
CA THR A 29 15.17 -21.26 -1.52
C THR A 29 15.74 -21.88 -0.24
N ALA A 30 16.67 -21.19 0.44
CA ALA A 30 17.22 -21.63 1.71
C ALA A 30 16.19 -21.72 2.86
N LEU A 31 15.04 -21.04 2.74
CA LEU A 31 13.94 -21.12 3.71
C LEU A 31 12.99 -22.29 3.44
N ALA A 32 13.05 -22.93 2.26
CA ALA A 32 12.11 -23.99 1.89
C ALA A 32 11.91 -25.08 2.97
N PRO A 33 12.96 -25.54 3.71
CA PRO A 33 12.76 -26.55 4.76
C PRO A 33 11.96 -26.08 5.98
N ILE A 34 11.81 -24.77 6.19
CA ILE A 34 11.18 -24.17 7.39
C ILE A 34 9.88 -23.43 7.08
N LEU A 35 9.52 -23.27 5.79
CA LEU A 35 8.28 -22.64 5.39
C LEU A 35 7.11 -23.60 5.56
N VAL A 36 6.01 -23.10 6.12
CA VAL A 36 4.80 -23.87 6.36
C VAL A 36 3.62 -23.12 5.74
N ASP A 37 2.86 -23.81 4.88
CA ASP A 37 1.60 -23.31 4.35
C ASP A 37 0.45 -23.80 5.25
N LEU A 38 -0.22 -22.87 5.91
CA LEU A 38 -1.31 -23.16 6.84
C LEU A 38 -2.64 -22.89 6.15
N ALA A 39 -3.61 -23.80 6.34
CA ALA A 39 -4.94 -23.62 5.78
C ALA A 39 -5.61 -22.32 6.29
N PRO A 40 -6.54 -21.73 5.52
CA PRO A 40 -7.26 -20.53 5.95
C PRO A 40 -7.92 -20.71 7.32
N GLY A 41 -7.64 -19.79 8.24
CA GLY A 41 -8.15 -19.83 9.61
C GLY A 41 -7.32 -20.64 10.61
N SER A 42 -6.33 -21.43 10.17
CA SER A 42 -5.44 -22.22 11.04
C SER A 42 -4.45 -21.40 11.87
N LEU A 43 -4.42 -20.07 11.68
CA LEU A 43 -3.67 -19.16 12.55
C LEU A 43 -4.31 -19.02 13.94
N ARG A 44 -5.60 -19.37 14.10
CA ARG A 44 -6.31 -19.24 15.38
C ARG A 44 -5.72 -20.20 16.42
N GLY A 45 -5.31 -19.66 17.55
CA GLY A 45 -4.74 -20.43 18.67
C GLY A 45 -3.22 -20.54 18.64
N LEU A 46 -2.55 -20.10 17.56
CA LEU A 46 -1.10 -19.94 17.57
C LEU A 46 -0.72 -18.81 18.53
N ARG A 47 0.35 -19.03 19.30
CA ARG A 47 0.87 -18.03 20.22
C ARG A 47 1.76 -17.05 19.47
N ALA A 48 1.64 -15.78 19.80
CA ALA A 48 2.49 -14.71 19.29
C ALA A 48 3.52 -14.29 20.36
N GLU A 49 4.60 -13.67 19.90
CA GLU A 49 5.54 -12.96 20.74
C GLU A 49 4.80 -11.97 21.67
N GLN A 50 5.22 -11.93 22.93
CA GLN A 50 4.66 -11.07 23.96
C GLN A 50 5.68 -9.99 24.35
N PRO A 51 5.24 -8.84 24.91
CA PRO A 51 6.15 -7.88 25.51
C PRO A 51 7.05 -8.54 26.56
N GLY A 52 8.34 -8.21 26.54
CA GLY A 52 9.33 -8.79 27.45
C GLY A 52 10.07 -10.04 26.93
N LEU A 53 9.81 -10.49 25.70
CA LEU A 53 10.45 -11.70 25.17
C LEU A 53 11.98 -11.57 25.10
N HIS A 54 12.49 -10.39 24.75
CA HIS A 54 13.94 -10.19 24.60
C HIS A 54 14.69 -10.40 25.91
N GLU A 55 14.16 -9.88 27.01
CA GLU A 55 14.69 -10.05 28.36
C GLU A 55 14.68 -11.53 28.77
N VAL A 56 13.59 -12.24 28.47
CA VAL A 56 13.48 -13.69 28.73
C VAL A 56 14.51 -14.47 27.92
N LEU A 57 14.69 -14.17 26.62
CA LEU A 57 15.69 -14.84 25.78
C LEU A 57 17.11 -14.59 26.27
N ALA A 58 17.42 -13.37 26.71
CA ALA A 58 18.71 -13.03 27.29
C ALA A 58 18.96 -13.79 28.60
N GLU A 59 17.95 -13.88 29.47
CA GLU A 59 18.01 -14.67 30.70
C GLU A 59 18.23 -16.15 30.40
N LEU A 60 17.43 -16.75 29.51
CA LEU A 60 17.51 -18.16 29.15
C LEU A 60 18.88 -18.52 28.56
N THR A 61 19.41 -17.67 27.67
CA THR A 61 20.73 -17.88 27.05
C THR A 61 21.86 -17.92 28.10
N LYS A 62 21.74 -17.12 29.16
CA LYS A 62 22.74 -17.06 30.24
C LYS A 62 22.54 -18.17 31.29
N SER A 63 21.30 -18.46 31.65
CA SER A 63 20.95 -19.30 32.80
C SER A 63 20.87 -20.79 32.43
N LEU A 64 20.39 -21.15 31.23
CA LEU A 64 20.23 -22.55 30.82
C LEU A 64 21.54 -23.35 30.84
N PRO A 65 22.70 -22.82 30.37
CA PRO A 65 23.96 -23.55 30.43
C PRO A 65 24.45 -23.86 31.86
N ILE A 66 24.00 -23.07 32.85
CA ILE A 66 24.48 -23.16 34.25
C ILE A 66 23.49 -23.99 35.09
N PHE A 67 22.19 -23.73 34.93
CA PHE A 67 21.14 -24.27 35.80
C PHE A 67 20.18 -25.23 35.09
N GLY A 68 20.34 -25.47 33.79
CA GLY A 68 19.44 -26.31 32.99
C GLY A 68 19.27 -27.70 33.57
N ASP A 69 20.37 -28.39 33.86
CA ASP A 69 20.34 -29.74 34.43
C ASP A 69 19.63 -29.78 35.79
N ALA A 70 19.90 -28.80 36.66
CA ALA A 70 19.25 -28.68 37.96
C ALA A 70 17.74 -28.38 37.85
N ALA A 71 17.33 -27.67 36.79
CA ALA A 71 15.94 -27.37 36.46
C ALA A 71 15.24 -28.52 35.70
N GLY A 72 15.94 -29.61 35.37
CA GLY A 72 15.41 -30.69 34.53
C GLY A 72 15.17 -30.30 33.07
N VAL A 73 15.80 -29.20 32.62
CA VAL A 73 15.72 -28.72 31.23
C VAL A 73 16.88 -29.33 30.46
N GLY A 74 16.58 -30.33 29.64
CA GLY A 74 17.59 -30.97 28.79
C GLY A 74 18.19 -30.00 27.76
N PRO A 75 19.46 -30.20 27.34
CA PRO A 75 20.13 -29.34 26.36
C PRO A 75 19.41 -29.26 25.00
N GLN A 76 18.56 -30.25 24.68
CA GLN A 76 17.74 -30.28 23.48
C GLN A 76 16.79 -29.09 23.39
N LEU A 77 16.13 -28.73 24.51
CA LEU A 77 15.18 -27.60 24.53
C LEU A 77 15.88 -26.26 24.27
N HIS A 78 17.11 -26.11 24.77
CA HIS A 78 17.92 -24.94 24.48
C HIS A 78 18.25 -24.84 22.98
N GLN A 79 18.68 -25.97 22.38
CA GLN A 79 18.97 -26.04 20.96
C GLN A 79 17.74 -25.78 20.08
N GLU A 80 16.57 -26.31 20.45
CA GLU A 80 15.30 -26.07 19.78
C GLU A 80 14.91 -24.58 19.85
N LEU A 81 15.05 -23.95 21.02
CA LEU A 81 14.79 -22.52 21.18
C LEU A 81 15.70 -21.67 20.28
N THR A 82 17.00 -21.95 20.27
CA THR A 82 17.96 -21.28 19.38
C THR A 82 17.56 -21.45 17.91
N THR A 83 17.25 -22.68 17.50
CA THR A 83 16.84 -22.99 16.12
C THR A 83 15.56 -22.25 15.72
N CYS A 84 14.56 -22.20 16.60
CA CYS A 84 13.33 -21.46 16.38
C CYS A 84 13.60 -19.95 16.21
N ASN A 85 14.44 -19.36 17.06
CA ASN A 85 14.79 -17.95 16.96
C ASN A 85 15.53 -17.62 15.66
N ASP A 86 16.48 -18.46 15.26
CA ASP A 86 17.22 -18.29 14.00
C ASP A 86 16.28 -18.39 12.80
N ASN A 87 15.38 -19.36 12.80
CA ASN A 87 14.36 -19.51 11.76
C ASN A 87 13.44 -18.29 11.67
N LEU A 88 12.96 -17.78 12.81
CA LEU A 88 12.15 -16.57 12.85
C LEU A 88 12.89 -15.35 12.32
N ALA A 89 14.17 -15.17 12.68
CA ALA A 89 14.99 -14.07 12.18
C ALA A 89 15.16 -14.13 10.66
N ARG A 90 15.43 -15.32 10.11
CA ARG A 90 15.54 -15.55 8.66
C ARG A 90 14.22 -15.26 7.93
N ILE A 91 13.09 -15.69 8.48
CA ILE A 91 11.76 -15.41 7.93
C ILE A 91 11.47 -13.90 7.95
N ARG A 92 11.75 -13.20 9.07
CA ARG A 92 11.52 -11.75 9.20
C ARG A 92 12.34 -10.94 8.20
N ALA A 93 13.59 -11.32 7.96
CA ALA A 93 14.43 -10.68 6.96
C ALA A 93 13.81 -10.76 5.55
N ALA A 94 13.35 -11.95 5.15
CA ALA A 94 12.67 -12.13 3.86
C ALA A 94 11.33 -11.36 3.80
N GLN A 95 10.55 -11.38 4.89
CA GLN A 95 9.29 -10.64 4.98
C GLN A 95 9.48 -9.13 4.79
N SER A 96 10.56 -8.55 5.31
CA SER A 96 10.86 -7.12 5.13
C SER A 96 11.06 -6.75 3.66
N VAL A 97 11.79 -7.58 2.91
CA VAL A 97 12.00 -7.38 1.46
C VAL A 97 10.68 -7.49 0.70
N VAL A 98 9.90 -8.54 0.96
CA VAL A 98 8.61 -8.78 0.31
C VAL A 98 7.61 -7.66 0.65
N ALA A 99 7.59 -7.16 1.88
CA ALA A 99 6.75 -6.05 2.29
C ALA A 99 7.07 -4.79 1.49
N LYS A 100 8.35 -4.46 1.29
CA LYS A 100 8.73 -3.32 0.45
C LYS A 100 8.35 -3.52 -1.02
N TRP A 101 8.48 -4.72 -1.55
CA TRP A 101 8.02 -5.01 -2.91
C TRP A 101 6.51 -4.85 -3.05
N ARG A 102 5.74 -5.31 -2.07
CA ARG A 102 4.29 -5.12 -2.06
C ARG A 102 3.92 -3.63 -2.06
N GLU A 103 4.57 -2.83 -1.22
CA GLU A 103 4.39 -1.38 -1.18
C GLU A 103 4.65 -0.76 -2.56
N VAL A 104 5.79 -1.09 -3.20
CA VAL A 104 6.15 -0.56 -4.52
C VAL A 104 5.16 -1.01 -5.60
N LEU A 105 4.64 -2.23 -5.53
CA LEU A 105 3.60 -2.71 -6.46
C LEU A 105 2.28 -1.96 -6.28
N ASP A 106 1.87 -1.73 -5.03
CA ASP A 106 0.66 -0.98 -4.71
C ASP A 106 0.78 0.49 -5.17
N GLU A 107 1.93 1.13 -4.94
CA GLU A 107 2.25 2.48 -5.43
C GLU A 107 2.25 2.54 -6.97
N SER A 108 2.92 1.59 -7.62
CA SER A 108 2.99 1.51 -9.08
C SER A 108 1.60 1.31 -9.69
N TYR A 109 0.78 0.46 -9.07
CA TYR A 109 -0.61 0.26 -9.48
C TYR A 109 -1.41 1.55 -9.36
N ALA A 110 -1.32 2.26 -8.23
CA ALA A 110 -2.02 3.52 -8.02
C ALA A 110 -1.57 4.59 -9.04
N TYR A 111 -0.26 4.67 -9.31
CA TYR A 111 0.31 5.56 -10.31
C TYR A 111 -0.25 5.29 -11.70
N TYR A 112 -0.15 4.05 -12.20
CA TYR A 112 -0.63 3.72 -13.54
C TYR A 112 -2.16 3.75 -13.66
N ALA A 113 -2.88 3.47 -12.57
CA ALA A 113 -4.32 3.68 -12.53
C ALA A 113 -4.65 5.17 -12.72
N HIS A 114 -3.96 6.07 -12.02
CA HIS A 114 -4.13 7.51 -12.18
C HIS A 114 -3.80 7.97 -13.61
N GLU A 115 -2.64 7.58 -14.15
CA GLU A 115 -2.24 7.91 -15.52
C GLU A 115 -3.29 7.46 -16.54
N ARG A 116 -3.85 6.26 -16.38
CA ARG A 116 -4.96 5.78 -17.21
C ARG A 116 -6.18 6.69 -17.13
N GLU A 117 -6.59 7.11 -15.93
CA GLU A 117 -7.73 8.01 -15.75
C GLU A 117 -7.48 9.39 -16.37
N VAL A 118 -6.26 9.92 -16.27
CA VAL A 118 -5.86 11.19 -16.91
C VAL A 118 -6.01 11.08 -18.43
N VAL A 119 -5.48 10.01 -19.04
CA VAL A 119 -5.60 9.77 -20.48
C VAL A 119 -7.05 9.62 -20.92
N ILE A 120 -7.88 8.88 -20.16
CA ILE A 120 -9.32 8.76 -20.43
C ILE A 120 -10.01 10.13 -20.42
N GLY A 121 -9.66 10.99 -19.45
CA GLY A 121 -10.16 12.35 -19.37
C GLY A 121 -9.80 13.19 -20.59
N GLN A 122 -8.53 13.17 -20.98
CA GLN A 122 -8.05 13.88 -22.18
C GLN A 122 -8.79 13.43 -23.45
N VAL A 123 -9.00 12.11 -23.62
CA VAL A 123 -9.76 11.57 -24.75
C VAL A 123 -11.20 12.07 -24.72
N ALA A 124 -11.88 12.00 -23.57
CA ALA A 124 -13.26 12.46 -23.43
C ALA A 124 -13.41 13.95 -23.78
N ASP A 125 -12.48 14.78 -23.32
CA ASP A 125 -12.50 16.22 -23.57
C ASP A 125 -12.21 16.56 -25.04
N ALA A 126 -11.25 15.86 -25.66
CA ALA A 126 -10.96 16.00 -27.09
C ALA A 126 -12.17 15.65 -27.96
N VAL A 127 -12.88 14.55 -27.62
CA VAL A 127 -14.10 14.13 -28.31
C VAL A 127 -15.21 15.16 -28.14
N LYS A 128 -15.52 15.59 -26.90
CA LYS A 128 -16.56 16.60 -26.63
C LYS A 128 -16.27 17.92 -27.36
N SER A 129 -15.02 18.38 -27.31
CA SER A 129 -14.59 19.61 -27.98
C SER A 129 -14.74 19.51 -29.50
N SER A 130 -14.33 18.39 -30.09
CA SER A 130 -14.46 18.14 -31.53
C SER A 130 -15.93 18.04 -31.95
N ALA A 131 -16.75 17.35 -31.16
CA ALA A 131 -18.17 17.19 -31.45
C ALA A 131 -18.92 18.53 -31.43
N ARG A 132 -18.59 19.41 -30.47
CA ARG A 132 -19.19 20.75 -30.36
C ARG A 132 -18.81 21.67 -31.52
N ARG A 133 -17.60 21.53 -32.06
CA ARG A 133 -17.05 22.45 -33.07
C ARG A 133 -17.21 21.96 -34.51
N LYS A 134 -17.28 20.65 -34.73
CA LYS A 134 -17.20 20.04 -36.07
C LYS A 134 -18.41 19.18 -36.39
N ASP A 135 -18.62 18.08 -35.66
CA ASP A 135 -19.67 17.10 -35.95
C ASP A 135 -20.16 16.41 -34.68
N THR A 136 -21.44 16.58 -34.35
CA THR A 136 -22.06 15.98 -33.17
C THR A 136 -22.15 14.45 -33.24
N SER A 137 -22.07 13.84 -34.44
CA SER A 137 -22.08 12.39 -34.62
C SER A 137 -20.87 11.70 -33.96
N LEU A 138 -19.79 12.45 -33.71
CA LEU A 138 -18.58 11.98 -33.01
C LEU A 138 -18.82 11.54 -31.56
N LEU A 139 -19.94 11.92 -30.94
CA LEU A 139 -20.26 11.47 -29.58
C LEU A 139 -20.69 10.00 -29.53
N ALA A 140 -21.40 9.51 -30.56
CA ALA A 140 -22.04 8.20 -30.51
C ALA A 140 -21.03 7.05 -30.30
N PRO A 141 -19.89 7.00 -31.01
CA PRO A 141 -18.89 5.96 -30.80
C PRO A 141 -18.20 6.02 -29.42
N PHE A 142 -18.22 7.17 -28.76
CA PHE A 142 -17.53 7.42 -27.49
C PHE A 142 -18.47 7.62 -26.31
N GLU A 143 -19.75 7.25 -26.45
CA GLU A 143 -20.78 7.47 -25.44
C GLU A 143 -20.36 6.95 -24.06
N LYS A 144 -19.81 5.72 -24.00
CA LYS A 144 -19.35 5.10 -22.75
C LYS A 144 -18.21 5.88 -22.10
N THR A 145 -17.24 6.35 -22.88
CA THR A 145 -16.10 7.14 -22.39
C THR A 145 -16.56 8.49 -21.84
N VAL A 146 -17.43 9.17 -22.58
CA VAL A 146 -18.03 10.44 -22.16
C VAL A 146 -18.86 10.27 -20.89
N ALA A 147 -19.71 9.24 -20.84
CA ALA A 147 -20.54 8.92 -19.69
C ALA A 147 -19.67 8.59 -18.46
N TYR A 148 -18.64 7.75 -18.63
CA TYR A 148 -17.71 7.38 -17.56
C TYR A 148 -17.00 8.60 -16.97
N ASN A 149 -16.38 9.43 -17.81
CA ASN A 149 -15.69 10.65 -17.38
C ASN A 149 -16.65 11.65 -16.69
N SER A 150 -17.93 11.68 -17.07
CA SER A 150 -18.92 12.58 -16.45
C SER A 150 -19.37 12.17 -15.04
N GLN A 151 -19.09 10.93 -14.59
CA GLN A 151 -19.60 10.41 -13.32
C GLN A 151 -19.17 11.25 -12.12
N VAL A 152 -17.93 11.75 -12.11
CA VAL A 152 -17.41 12.60 -11.02
C VAL A 152 -18.18 13.91 -10.95
N GLY A 153 -18.41 14.56 -12.10
CA GLY A 153 -19.19 15.79 -12.18
C GLY A 153 -20.63 15.61 -11.74
N LEU A 154 -21.26 14.49 -12.13
CA LEU A 154 -22.63 14.15 -11.72
C LEU A 154 -22.75 13.94 -10.20
N ARG A 155 -21.79 13.24 -9.60
CA ARG A 155 -21.73 13.06 -8.14
C ARG A 155 -21.53 14.39 -7.43
N ALA A 156 -20.60 15.22 -7.90
CA ALA A 156 -20.35 16.54 -7.32
C ALA A 156 -21.59 17.45 -7.38
N ALA A 157 -22.30 17.47 -8.52
CA ALA A 157 -23.56 18.21 -8.66
C ALA A 157 -24.64 17.70 -7.69
N LYS A 158 -24.78 16.38 -7.55
CA LYS A 158 -25.73 15.77 -6.60
C LYS A 158 -25.41 16.16 -5.15
N THR A 159 -24.13 16.15 -4.76
CA THR A 159 -23.70 16.56 -3.42
C THR A 159 -23.97 18.05 -3.17
N ARG A 160 -23.65 18.93 -4.15
CA ARG A 160 -23.93 20.37 -4.02
C ARG A 160 -25.42 20.64 -3.84
N LYS A 161 -26.28 19.96 -4.60
CA LYS A 161 -27.73 20.06 -4.45
C LYS A 161 -28.19 19.65 -3.05
N LYS A 162 -27.75 18.47 -2.58
CA LYS A 162 -28.09 17.98 -1.24
C LYS A 162 -27.69 18.96 -0.13
N ASN A 163 -26.50 19.56 -0.24
CA ASN A 163 -26.02 20.52 0.76
C ASN A 163 -26.82 21.83 0.73
N ALA A 164 -27.22 22.30 -0.46
CA ALA A 164 -28.08 23.48 -0.58
C ALA A 164 -29.47 23.23 0.02
N ASP A 165 -30.06 22.06 -0.26
CA ASP A 165 -31.37 21.68 0.28
C ASP A 165 -31.34 21.55 1.82
N ALA A 166 -30.25 20.99 2.38
CA ALA A 166 -30.07 20.88 3.84
C ALA A 166 -29.90 22.26 4.50
N ALA A 167 -29.11 23.17 3.91
CA ALA A 167 -28.93 24.52 4.44
C ALA A 167 -30.25 25.33 4.45
N ILE A 168 -31.12 25.13 3.46
CA ILE A 168 -32.45 25.76 3.42
C ILE A 168 -33.36 25.17 4.51
N ALA A 169 -33.31 23.85 4.73
CA ALA A 169 -34.13 23.19 5.75
C ALA A 169 -33.71 23.56 7.18
N ASP A 170 -32.40 23.65 7.45
CA ASP A 170 -31.88 24.02 8.77
C ASP A 170 -32.21 25.50 9.09
N GLY A 171 -32.04 26.41 8.12
CA GLY A 171 -32.39 27.82 8.28
C GLY A 171 -33.89 28.08 8.44
N ALA A 172 -34.77 27.19 7.98
CA ALA A 172 -36.22 27.28 8.17
C ALA A 172 -36.69 26.67 9.51
N SER A 173 -35.81 26.04 10.28
CA SER A 173 -36.12 25.43 11.59
C SER A 173 -35.65 26.26 12.79
N GLU A 174 -34.91 27.35 12.53
CA GLU A 174 -34.44 28.31 13.54
C GLU A 174 -35.29 29.59 13.62
N GLU A 175 -36.37 29.70 12.83
CA GLU A 175 -37.43 30.72 12.92
C GLU A 175 -38.74 30.14 13.50
#